data_AF-A0A7Y2I3V0-F1
#
_entry.id   AF-A0A7Y2I3V0-F1
#
_cell.length_a   1.000
_cell.length_b   1.000
_cell.length_c   1.000
_cell.angle_alpha   90.00
_cell.angle_beta   90.00
_cell.angle_gamma   90.00
#
_symmetry.space_group_name_H-M   'P 1'
#
loop_
_entity.id
_entity.type
_entity.pdbx_description
1 polymer ?
#
loop_
_entity_poly.entity_id
_entity_poly.type
_entity_poly.pdbx_seq_one_letter_code
_entity_poly.pdbx_strand_id
1 'polypeptide(L)'
;NQMNDRWAEVDTLFGSNPWKGEGSGGPKQQLAFMVCYDIDGFREFAAAQHLLDHYRLSREQKKKINEKDVELLKFGFEWLKDILGSRSALIKT
;
A
#
# COMPACT_ATOMS: atom_id res chain seq x y z
N ASN A 1 -5.93 17.92 4.68
CA ASN A 1 -5.85 17.51 3.26
C ASN A 1 -5.99 16.00 3.25
N GLN A 2 -6.79 15.44 2.33
CA GLN A 2 -7.19 14.02 2.29
C GLN A 2 -6.01 13.02 2.29
N MET A 3 -4.82 13.44 1.87
CA MET A 3 -3.61 12.60 1.92
C MET A 3 -3.03 12.52 3.33
N ASN A 4 -3.05 13.63 4.09
CA ASN A 4 -2.52 13.65 5.46
C ASN A 4 -3.32 12.71 6.38
N ASP A 5 -4.63 12.65 6.19
CA ASP A 5 -5.51 11.78 6.98
C ASP A 5 -5.19 10.30 6.70
N ARG A 6 -4.97 9.95 5.42
CA ARG A 6 -4.56 8.59 5.05
C ARG A 6 -3.18 8.23 5.58
N TRP A 7 -2.24 9.16 5.53
CA TRP A 7 -0.91 8.97 6.11
C TRP A 7 -1.00 8.75 7.62
N ALA A 8 -1.79 9.55 8.33
CA ALA A 8 -1.97 9.41 9.78
C ALA A 8 -2.53 8.04 10.19
N GLU A 9 -3.43 7.46 9.40
CA GLU A 9 -3.92 6.09 9.62
C GLU A 9 -2.81 5.04 9.46
N VAL A 10 -1.98 5.17 8.42
CA VAL A 10 -0.86 4.24 8.15
C VAL A 10 0.24 4.39 9.21
N ASP A 11 0.56 5.62 9.63
CA ASP A 11 1.53 5.90 10.69
C ASP A 11 1.06 5.35 12.04
N THR A 12 -0.23 5.51 12.36
CA THR A 12 -0.84 4.90 13.56
C THR A 12 -0.73 3.38 13.51
N LEU A 13 -0.99 2.78 12.34
CA LEU A 13 -0.82 1.34 12.13
C LEU A 13 0.64 0.93 12.39
N PHE A 14 1.63 1.64 11.85
CA PHE A 14 3.05 1.35 12.08
C PHE A 14 3.42 1.43 13.57
N GLY A 15 2.90 2.43 14.29
CA GLY A 15 3.09 2.60 15.73
C GLY A 15 2.54 1.45 16.57
N SER A 16 1.54 0.71 16.07
CA SER A 16 1.00 -0.49 16.74
C SER A 16 1.91 -1.74 16.64
N ASN A 17 3.08 -1.62 15.99
CA ASN A 17 4.02 -2.71 15.73
C ASN A 17 3.37 -3.91 14.98
N PRO A 18 2.89 -3.71 13.74
CA PRO A 18 2.20 -4.74 12.96
C PRO A 18 3.18 -5.75 12.30
N TRP A 19 4.47 -5.66 12.62
CA TRP A 19 5.56 -6.34 11.93
C TRP A 19 5.68 -7.83 12.24
N LYS A 20 4.83 -8.39 13.10
CA LYS A 20 4.82 -9.83 13.49
C LYS A 20 6.20 -10.38 13.94
N GLY A 21 7.01 -9.55 14.59
CA GLY A 21 8.30 -9.98 15.15
C GLY A 21 9.45 -10.12 14.13
N GLU A 22 9.36 -9.52 12.94
CA GLU A 22 10.38 -9.60 11.90
C GLU A 22 11.76 -9.01 12.27
N GLY A 23 11.90 -8.33 13.42
CA GLY A 23 13.11 -7.61 13.79
C GLY A 23 13.29 -6.32 13.00
N SER A 24 14.48 -5.72 13.04
CA SER A 24 14.79 -4.51 12.28
C SER A 24 14.99 -4.83 10.80
N GLY A 25 14.33 -4.08 9.91
CA GLY A 25 14.47 -4.26 8.46
C GLY A 25 13.75 -5.49 7.90
N GLY A 26 12.72 -5.95 8.60
CA GLY A 26 11.90 -7.08 8.19
C GLY A 26 11.24 -6.91 6.81
N PRO A 27 10.82 -8.01 6.15
CA PRO A 27 10.18 -7.95 4.83
C PRO A 27 9.01 -6.96 4.74
N LYS A 28 8.10 -6.93 5.73
CA LYS A 28 6.97 -5.99 5.70
C LYS A 28 7.40 -4.54 5.95
N GLN A 29 8.48 -4.33 6.71
CA GLN A 29 9.05 -3.00 6.90
C GLN A 29 9.68 -2.48 5.60
N GLN A 30 10.35 -3.35 4.83
CA GLN A 30 10.89 -2.99 3.51
C GLN A 30 9.77 -2.63 2.52
N LEU A 31 8.67 -3.41 2.50
CA LEU A 31 7.50 -3.08 1.68
C LEU A 31 6.85 -1.75 2.11
N ALA A 32 6.71 -1.53 3.42
CA ALA A 32 6.21 -0.26 3.94
C ALA A 32 7.11 0.92 3.54
N PHE A 33 8.43 0.76 3.66
CA PHE A 33 9.40 1.76 3.23
C PHE A 33 9.26 2.08 1.73
N MET A 34 9.22 1.06 0.88
CA MET A 34 9.06 1.22 -0.57
C MET A 34 7.78 2.01 -0.90
N VAL A 35 6.63 1.60 -0.36
CA VAL A 35 5.36 2.31 -0.60
C VAL A 35 5.41 3.78 -0.16
N CYS A 36 6.05 4.08 0.98
CA CYS A 36 5.99 5.41 1.59
C CYS A 36 7.08 6.37 1.09
N TYR A 37 8.21 5.85 0.61
CA TYR A 37 9.38 6.66 0.29
C TYR A 37 9.95 6.42 -1.12
N ASP A 38 9.54 5.36 -1.81
CA ASP A 38 10.00 5.01 -3.16
C ASP A 38 8.80 4.63 -4.06
N ILE A 39 8.08 5.65 -4.52
CA ILE A 39 6.85 5.47 -5.30
C ILE A 39 7.13 4.80 -6.67
N ASP A 40 8.30 5.06 -7.26
CA ASP A 40 8.70 4.45 -8.53
C ASP A 40 9.04 2.97 -8.32
N GLY A 41 9.78 2.63 -7.26
CA GLY A 41 10.02 1.24 -6.87
C GLY A 41 8.71 0.49 -6.56
N PHE A 42 7.77 1.14 -5.87
CA PHE A 42 6.45 0.54 -5.64
C PHE A 42 5.66 0.34 -6.93
N ARG A 43 5.76 1.25 -7.90
CA ARG A 43 5.13 1.11 -9.22
C ARG A 43 5.64 -0.12 -9.94
N GLU A 44 6.95 -0.29 -10.01
CA GLU A 44 7.59 -1.44 -10.63
C GLU A 44 7.21 -2.74 -9.93
N PHE A 45 7.26 -2.76 -8.59
CA PHE A 45 6.84 -3.90 -7.79
C PHE A 45 5.37 -4.26 -8.02
N ALA A 46 4.47 -3.27 -8.02
CA ALA A 46 3.04 -3.48 -8.21
C ALA A 46 2.73 -4.08 -9.59
N ALA A 47 3.43 -3.64 -10.63
CA ALA A 47 3.33 -4.20 -11.96
C ALA A 47 3.88 -5.62 -12.02
N ALA A 48 5.10 -5.85 -11.49
CA ALA A 48 5.77 -7.14 -11.54
C ALA A 48 5.01 -8.24 -10.77
N GLN A 49 4.37 -7.89 -9.65
CA GLN A 49 3.58 -8.82 -8.83
C GLN A 49 2.11 -8.88 -9.22
N HIS A 50 1.70 -8.17 -10.28
CA HIS A 50 0.31 -8.05 -10.70
C HIS A 50 -0.63 -7.65 -9.55
N LEU A 51 -0.18 -6.73 -8.67
CA LEU A 51 -0.87 -6.47 -7.40
C LEU A 51 -2.33 -6.08 -7.57
N LEU A 52 -2.64 -5.28 -8.59
CA LEU A 52 -3.97 -4.76 -8.86
C LEU A 52 -4.96 -5.87 -9.28
N ASP A 53 -4.48 -7.04 -9.70
CA ASP A 53 -5.32 -8.16 -10.14
C ASP A 53 -5.84 -9.00 -8.97
N HIS A 54 -5.17 -8.94 -7.82
CA HIS A 54 -5.61 -9.58 -6.58
C HIS A 54 -6.81 -8.87 -5.92
N TYR A 55 -7.21 -7.71 -6.44
CA TYR A 55 -8.27 -6.88 -5.87
C TYR A 55 -9.36 -6.54 -6.90
N ARG A 56 -10.59 -6.40 -6.41
CA ARG A 56 -11.77 -5.98 -7.19
C ARG A 56 -11.70 -4.49 -7.53
N LEU A 57 -10.96 -4.19 -8.59
CA LEU A 57 -10.78 -2.84 -9.12
C LEU A 57 -11.41 -2.72 -10.51
N SER A 58 -12.19 -1.65 -10.72
CA SER A 58 -12.71 -1.30 -12.04
C SER A 58 -11.59 -0.94 -13.00
N ARG A 59 -11.86 -1.00 -14.31
CA ARG A 59 -10.88 -0.59 -15.34
C ARG A 59 -10.41 0.86 -15.14
N GLU A 60 -11.32 1.74 -14.73
CA GLU A 60 -10.99 3.15 -14.46
C GLU A 60 -10.07 3.30 -13.24
N GLN A 61 -10.31 2.54 -12.17
CA GLN A 61 -9.44 2.54 -10.98
C GLN A 61 -8.03 2.06 -11.34
N LYS A 62 -7.92 0.93 -12.07
CA LYS A 62 -6.62 0.41 -12.52
C LYS A 62 -5.87 1.42 -13.39
N LYS A 63 -6.57 2.07 -14.33
CA LYS A 63 -6.00 3.14 -15.16
C LYS A 63 -5.45 4.29 -14.31
N LYS A 64 -6.26 4.80 -13.37
CA LYS A 64 -5.87 5.89 -12.47
C LYS A 64 -4.65 5.54 -11.62
N ILE A 65 -4.60 4.34 -11.05
CA ILE A 65 -3.45 3.83 -10.27
C ILE A 65 -2.19 3.77 -11.13
N ASN A 66 -2.30 3.31 -12.37
CA ASN A 66 -1.17 3.19 -13.28
C ASN A 66 -0.64 4.55 -13.79
N GLU A 67 -1.51 5.57 -13.92
CA GLU A 67 -1.16 6.86 -14.52
C GLU A 67 -0.86 7.98 -13.52
N LYS A 68 -1.28 7.85 -12.25
CA LYS A 68 -1.19 8.94 -11.26
C LYS A 68 -0.56 8.47 -9.96
N ASP A 69 0.59 9.05 -9.60
CA ASP A 69 1.31 8.76 -8.35
C ASP A 69 0.41 8.87 -7.11
N VAL A 70 -0.45 9.88 -7.07
CA VAL A 70 -1.38 10.08 -5.96
C VAL A 70 -2.38 8.93 -5.81
N GLU A 71 -2.80 8.30 -6.91
CA GLU A 71 -3.72 7.17 -6.89
C GLU A 71 -2.97 5.87 -6.61
N LEU A 72 -1.73 5.73 -7.10
CA LEU A 72 -0.84 4.64 -6.73
C LEU A 72 -0.54 4.64 -5.22
N LEU A 73 -0.22 5.80 -4.64
CA LEU A 73 0.07 5.92 -3.22
C LEU A 73 -1.16 5.61 -2.36
N LYS A 74 -2.35 6.09 -2.75
CA LYS A 74 -3.61 5.73 -2.08
C LYS A 74 -3.85 4.22 -2.11
N PHE A 75 -3.63 3.58 -3.26
CA PHE A 75 -3.68 2.12 -3.37
C PHE A 75 -2.65 1.46 -2.47
N GLY A 76 -1.40 1.94 -2.46
CA GLY A 76 -0.32 1.44 -1.62
C GLY A 76 -0.65 1.47 -0.13
N PHE A 77 -1.26 2.55 0.36
CA PHE A 77 -1.71 2.62 1.75
C PHE A 77 -2.79 1.61 2.09
N GLU A 78 -3.81 1.44 1.24
CA GLU A 78 -4.83 0.42 1.47
C GLU A 78 -4.27 -1.01 1.35
N TRP A 79 -3.30 -1.21 0.47
CA TRP A 79 -2.57 -2.47 0.33
C TRP A 79 -1.73 -2.79 1.57
N LEU A 80 -1.01 -1.80 2.12
CA LEU A 80 -0.28 -1.95 3.39
C LEU A 80 -1.22 -2.33 4.54
N LYS A 81 -2.38 -1.67 4.65
CA LYS A 81 -3.40 -2.03 5.66
C LYS A 81 -3.80 -3.50 5.55
N ASP A 82 -4.06 -3.99 4.34
CA ASP A 82 -4.45 -5.39 4.10
C ASP A 82 -3.34 -6.39 4.51
N ILE A 83 -2.10 -6.20 4.05
CA ILE A 83 -1.01 -7.15 4.35
C ILE A 83 -0.55 -7.12 5.81
N LEU A 84 -0.78 -5.98 6.50
CA LEU A 84 -0.50 -5.81 7.92
C LEU A 84 -1.67 -6.24 8.82
N GLY A 85 -2.79 -6.69 8.24
CA GLY A 85 -3.95 -7.20 8.98
C GLY A 85 -4.84 -6.13 9.60
N SER A 86 -4.76 -4.89 9.11
CA SER A 86 -5.67 -3.81 9.44
C SER A 86 -6.88 -3.78 8.49
N ARG A 87 -7.89 -2.97 8.83
CA ARG A 87 -9.05 -2.78 7.96
C ARG A 87 -8.63 -2.01 6.69
N SER A 88 -8.77 -2.66 5.54
CA SER A 88 -8.53 -2.10 4.22
C SER A 88 -9.84 -1.86 3.48
N ALA A 89 -9.88 -0.83 2.63
CA ALA A 89 -10.97 -0.61 1.68
C ALA A 89 -10.87 -1.51 0.43
N LEU A 90 -9.74 -2.19 0.23
CA LEU A 90 -9.58 -3.13 -0.87
C LEU A 90 -10.35 -4.43 -0.61
N ILE A 91 -11.01 -4.93 -1.64
CA ILE A 91 -11.73 -6.20 -1.62
C ILE A 91 -10.95 -7.18 -2.48
N LYS A 92 -10.54 -8.32 -1.91
CA LYS A 92 -9.84 -9.37 -2.66
C LYS A 92 -10.76 -10.00 -3.70
N THR A 93 -10.19 -10.37 -4.85
CA THR A 93 -10.93 -11.02 -5.95
C THR A 93 -11.53 -12.33 -5.49
#